data_AF-A0A4S2RP73-F1
#
_entry.id   AF-A0A4S2RP73-F1
#
_cell.length_a   1.000
_cell.length_b   1.000
_cell.length_c   1.000
_cell.angle_alpha   90.00
_cell.angle_beta   90.00
_cell.angle_gamma   90.00
#
_symmetry.space_group_name_H-M   'P 1'
#
loop_
_entity.id
_entity.type
_entity.pdbx_description
1 polymer ?
#
loop_
_entity_poly.entity_id
_entity_poly.type
_entity_poly.pdbx_seq_one_letter_code
_entity_poly.pdbx_strand_id
1 'polypeptide(L)' 'MNDPADDRDRLRALEDAGFPLHSLSPEQRDVLRDLSAEELTLLLGLKERLDAAEPEVQAHSEIAGGALF' A
#
# COMPACT_ATOMS: atom_id res chain seq x y z
N MET A 1 -6.45 -6.88 19.53
CA MET A 1 -5.67 -8.12 19.32
C MET A 1 -5.97 -8.52 17.89
N ASN A 2 -5.16 -8.11 16.93
CA ASN A 2 -5.35 -8.52 15.54
C ASN A 2 -5.06 -10.02 15.45
N ASP A 3 -5.96 -10.76 14.78
CA ASP A 3 -5.75 -12.18 14.58
C ASP A 3 -4.67 -12.38 13.50
N PRO A 4 -3.71 -13.30 13.69
CA PRO A 4 -2.67 -13.55 12.69
C PRO A 4 -3.20 -14.07 11.35
N ALA A 5 -4.47 -14.53 11.28
CA ALA A 5 -5.14 -14.77 10.01
C ALA A 5 -5.50 -13.46 9.30
N ASP A 6 -6.09 -12.50 10.00
CA ASP A 6 -6.45 -11.18 9.45
C ASP A 6 -5.21 -10.45 8.92
N ASP A 7 -4.07 -10.54 9.62
CA ASP A 7 -2.82 -9.88 9.21
C ASP A 7 -2.30 -10.38 7.85
N ARG A 8 -2.43 -11.69 7.59
CA ARG A 8 -2.04 -12.28 6.31
C ARG A 8 -2.98 -11.86 5.19
N ASP A 9 -4.28 -11.78 5.49
CA ASP A 9 -5.28 -11.34 4.52
C ASP A 9 -5.11 -9.85 4.16
N ARG A 10 -4.74 -9.00 5.13
CA ARG A 10 -4.42 -7.58 4.90
C ARG A 10 -3.20 -7.40 3.99
N LEU A 11 -2.09 -8.08 4.29
CA LEU A 11 -0.90 -8.02 3.45
C LEU A 11 -1.19 -8.54 2.04
N ARG A 12 -1.96 -9.61 1.92
CA ARG A 12 -2.38 -10.13 0.62
C ARG A 12 -3.22 -9.12 -0.17
N ALA A 13 -4.16 -8.44 0.48
CA ALA A 13 -4.96 -7.40 -0.17
C ALA A 13 -4.11 -6.23 -0.68
N LEU A 14 -3.07 -5.84 0.07
CA LEU A 14 -2.10 -4.83 -0.37
C LEU A 14 -1.26 -5.32 -1.56
N GLU A 15 -0.81 -6.56 -1.53
CA GLU A 15 -0.04 -7.16 -2.63
C GLU A 15 -0.86 -7.29 -3.91
N ASP A 16 -2.11 -7.75 -3.82
CA ASP A 16 -3.05 -7.84 -4.94
C ASP A 16 -3.39 -6.46 -5.51
N ALA A 17 -3.42 -5.43 -4.64
CA ALA A 17 -3.54 -4.05 -5.07
C ALA A 17 -2.26 -3.50 -5.69
N GLY A 18 -1.13 -4.22 -5.69
CA GLY A 18 0.12 -3.78 -6.31
C GLY A 18 1.03 -2.95 -5.39
N PHE A 19 0.84 -2.99 -4.07
CA PHE A 19 1.81 -2.43 -3.13
C PHE A 19 3.10 -3.27 -3.12
N PRO A 20 4.29 -2.65 -3.20
CA PRO A 20 5.55 -3.39 -3.29
C PRO A 20 6.01 -3.89 -1.91
N LEU A 21 5.28 -4.83 -1.32
CA LEU A 21 5.59 -5.36 0.02
C LEU A 21 7.00 -5.95 0.11
N HIS A 22 7.50 -6.53 -0.98
CA HIS A 22 8.84 -7.08 -1.09
C HIS A 22 9.95 -6.02 -0.97
N SER A 23 9.67 -4.78 -1.36
CA SER A 23 10.60 -3.64 -1.26
C SER A 23 10.56 -2.94 0.11
N LEU A 24 9.57 -3.26 0.94
CA LEU A 24 9.42 -2.71 2.28
C LEU A 24 10.29 -3.47 3.30
N SER A 25 10.82 -2.73 4.27
CA SER A 25 11.54 -3.31 5.40
C SER A 25 10.60 -4.12 6.31
N PRO A 26 11.12 -5.04 7.13
CA PRO A 26 10.32 -5.79 8.10
C PRO A 26 9.48 -4.89 9.01
N GLU A 27 10.05 -3.77 9.46
CA GLU A 27 9.40 -2.80 10.34
C GLU A 27 8.24 -2.09 9.63
N GLN A 28 8.40 -1.74 8.35
CA GLN A 28 7.33 -1.17 7.54
C GLN A 28 6.20 -2.18 7.31
N ARG A 29 6.52 -3.47 7.15
CA ARG A 29 5.51 -4.53 7.05
C ARG A 29 4.74 -4.70 8.36
N ASP A 30 5.37 -4.50 9.51
CA ASP A 30 4.68 -4.53 10.80
C ASP A 30 3.70 -3.36 10.95
N VAL A 31 4.05 -2.18 10.45
CA VAL A 31 3.09 -1.05 10.39
C VAL A 31 1.87 -1.42 9.54
N LEU A 32 2.07 -2.08 8.40
CA LEU A 32 0.97 -2.53 7.54
C LEU A 32 0.13 -3.65 8.15
N ARG A 33 0.72 -4.48 9.01
CA ARG A 33 -0.02 -5.52 9.77
C ARG A 33 -0.87 -4.91 10.88
N ASP A 34 -0.41 -3.82 11.47
CA ASP A 34 -1.14 -3.14 12.56
C ASP A 34 -2.31 -2.27 12.05
N LEU A 35 -2.39 -2.03 10.73
CA LEU A 35 -3.50 -1.32 10.11
C LEU A 35 -4.85 -1.98 10.41
N SER A 36 -5.80 -1.15 10.80
CA SER A 36 -7.20 -1.56 10.90
C SER A 36 -7.81 -1.83 9.51
N ALA A 37 -8.93 -2.54 9.49
CA ALA A 37 -9.67 -2.81 8.25
C ALA A 37 -10.15 -1.52 7.56
N GLU A 38 -10.49 -0.48 8.34
CA GLU A 38 -10.88 0.84 7.82
C GLU A 38 -9.70 1.55 7.16
N GLU A 39 -8.52 1.55 7.79
CA GLU A 39 -7.33 2.17 7.22
C GLU A 39 -6.86 1.45 5.96
N LEU A 40 -6.91 0.12 5.94
CA LEU A 40 -6.64 -0.67 4.74
C LEU A 40 -7.58 -0.29 3.60
N THR A 41 -8.89 -0.21 3.88
CA THR A 41 -9.91 0.18 2.88
C THR A 41 -9.64 1.58 2.35
N LEU A 42 -9.26 2.51 3.23
CA LEU A 42 -8.92 3.88 2.85
C LEU A 42 -7.65 3.92 1.97
N LEU A 43 -6.62 3.16 2.31
CA LEU A 43 -5.38 3.09 1.54
C LEU A 43 -5.62 2.52 0.13
N LEU A 44 -6.42 1.46 0.03
CA LEU A 44 -6.84 0.87 -1.25
C LEU A 44 -7.65 1.86 -2.09
N GLY A 45 -8.64 2.53 -1.47
CA GLY A 45 -9.44 3.54 -2.17
C GLY A 45 -8.64 4.77 -2.62
N LEU A 46 -7.61 5.17 -1.86
CA LEU A 46 -6.67 6.21 -2.29
C LEU A 46 -5.85 5.74 -3.48
N LYS A 47 -5.37 4.50 -3.48
CA LYS A 47 -4.65 3.92 -4.61
C LYS A 47 -5.51 3.88 -5.87
N GLU A 48 -6.74 3.38 -5.80
CA GLU A 48 -7.65 3.35 -6.96
C GLU A 48 -7.91 4.75 -7.52
N ARG A 49 -8.03 5.75 -6.64
CA ARG A 49 -8.20 7.15 -7.05
C ARG A 49 -6.93 7.74 -7.66
N LEU A 50 -5.74 7.35 -7.19
CA LEU A 50 -4.47 7.75 -7.80
C LEU A 50 -4.30 7.09 -9.16
N ASP A 51 -4.56 5.78 -9.27
CA ASP A 51 -4.50 5.02 -10.53
C ASP A 51 -5.52 5.57 -11.55
N ALA A 52 -6.72 5.97 -11.10
CA ALA A 52 -7.74 6.60 -11.95
C ALA A 52 -7.42 8.08 -12.27
N ALA A 53 -6.61 8.74 -11.45
CA ALA A 53 -6.17 10.11 -11.66
C ALA A 53 -4.88 10.19 -12.48
N GLU A 54 -4.15 9.09 -12.70
CA GLU A 54 -3.03 9.03 -13.63
C GLU A 54 -3.56 9.23 -15.07
N PRO A 55 -3.41 10.45 -15.63
CA PRO A 55 -4.05 10.81 -16.88
C PRO A 55 -3.09 10.47 -18.02
N GLU A 56 -3.33 9.38 -18.74
CA GLU A 56 -2.91 9.06 -20.14
C GLU A 56 -1.55 9.53 -20.69
N VAL A 57 -0.55 9.94 -19.90
CA VAL A 57 0.71 10.49 -20.42
C VAL A 57 1.91 9.94 -19.67
N GLN A 58 2.45 8.86 -20.25
CA GLN A 58 3.87 8.60 -20.30
C GLN A 58 4.61 9.86 -20.79
N ALA A 59 5.12 10.69 -19.88
CA ALA A 59 6.32 11.52 -20.12
C ALA A 59 6.73 12.24 -18.83
N HIS A 60 7.78 11.71 -18.20
CA HIS A 60 8.62 12.40 -17.22
C HIS A 60 7.90 13.07 -16.04
N SER A 61 7.93 12.38 -14.89
CA SER A 61 8.52 13.00 -13.71
C SER A 61 9.16 11.93 -12.85
N GLU A 62 10.48 11.92 -12.91
CA GLU A 62 11.32 11.60 -11.76
C GLU A 62 10.70 12.21 -10.50
N ILE A 63 10.77 11.49 -9.37
CA ILE A 63 10.31 11.88 -8.03
C ILE A 63 8.86 11.47 -7.70
N ALA A 64 8.65 10.20 -7.36
CA ALA A 64 7.66 9.78 -6.37
C ALA A 64 7.93 8.33 -5.95
N GLY A 65 8.79 8.09 -4.95
CA GLY A 65 8.98 6.71 -4.48
C GLY A 65 10.08 6.41 -3.47
N GLY A 66 10.71 7.40 -2.84
CA GLY A 66 11.67 7.09 -1.79
C GLY A 66 12.38 8.32 -1.26
N ALA A 67 11.94 8.77 -0.09
CA ALA A 67 12.64 9.63 0.89
C ALA A 67 11.67 10.67 1.47
N LEU A 68 10.78 10.21 2.35
CA LEU A 68 10.62 10.93 3.60
C LEU A 68 11.57 10.23 4.58
N PHE A 69 12.46 11.03 5.17
CA PHE A 69 13.48 10.72 6.19
C PHE A 69 14.88 10.34 5.69
#